data_AF-A0A7S2LRF7-F1
#
_entry.id   AF-A0A7S2LRF7-F1
#
_cell.length_a   1.000
_cell.length_b   1.000
_cell.length_c   1.000
_cell.angle_alpha   90.00
_cell.angle_beta   90.00
_cell.angle_gamma   90.00
#
_symmetry.space_group_name_H-M   'P 1'
#
loop_
_entity.id
_entity.type
_entity.pdbx_description
1 polymer ?
#
loop_
_entity_poly.entity_id
_entity_poly.type
_entity_poly.pdbx_seq_one_letter_code
_entity_poly.pdbx_strand_id
1 'polypeptide(L)'
;SKSIEWSIYFCVLNYMFNHSRKIRPAFYGDPSSLRRRFFLCGVAHAIFMPFLLFFVSLHFFMSNIYDWRSTKEYLGPREWSAIAKWKFRELNELNHLFERRMEPSYKSASAYLEMFSKPSPLAVAVGRILVFVSGSLGTLLLVFAAINDAILLHVKVGNWNLLWYAGVLGASFSIGKALLPKSNNPYYCRSRRNMMNDMSVELEKVASHTHFLPDSWRGKGWDDKTKKEFSAMFQY
;
A
#
# COMPACT_ATOMS: atom_id res chain seq x y z
N SER A 1 6.86 -1.81 -13.43
CA SER A 1 8.28 -1.91 -13.02
C SER A 1 9.08 -0.82 -13.71
N LYS A 2 9.85 -0.02 -12.96
CA LYS A 2 10.69 1.07 -13.51
C LYS A 2 11.75 0.56 -14.52
N SER A 3 12.23 -0.68 -14.35
CA SER A 3 13.21 -1.28 -15.27
C SER A 3 12.65 -1.50 -16.68
N ILE A 4 11.38 -1.91 -16.80
CA ILE A 4 10.71 -2.09 -18.09
C ILE A 4 10.46 -0.73 -18.75
N GLU A 5 10.03 0.27 -17.98
CA GLU A 5 9.83 1.63 -18.48
C GLU A 5 11.14 2.20 -19.05
N TRP A 6 12.25 2.01 -18.33
CA TRP A 6 13.58 2.39 -18.81
C TRP A 6 13.98 1.63 -20.08
N SER A 7 13.70 0.32 -20.15
CA SER A 7 13.97 -0.50 -21.34
C SER A 7 13.23 0.02 -22.57
N ILE A 8 11.96 0.38 -22.42
CA ILE A 8 11.13 0.94 -23.51
C ILE A 8 11.66 2.32 -23.90
N TYR A 9 11.93 3.19 -22.92
CA TYR A 9 12.49 4.52 -23.16
C TYR A 9 13.81 4.41 -23.93
N PHE A 10 14.72 3.54 -23.50
CA PHE A 10 16.04 3.37 -24.11
C PHE A 10 15.94 2.77 -25.52
N CYS A 11 15.20 1.68 -25.68
CA CYS A 11 15.11 0.97 -26.95
C CYS A 11 14.32 1.75 -28.01
N VAL A 12 13.27 2.45 -27.61
CA VAL A 12 12.36 3.14 -28.53
C VAL A 12 12.63 4.64 -28.54
N LEU A 13 12.33 5.34 -27.45
CA LEU A 13 12.24 6.80 -27.45
C LEU A 13 13.62 7.47 -27.62
N ASN A 14 14.63 7.00 -26.90
CA ASN A 14 15.99 7.54 -26.96
C ASN A 14 16.65 7.24 -28.32
N TYR A 15 16.42 6.05 -28.88
CA TYR A 15 16.96 5.69 -30.18
C TYR A 15 16.24 6.40 -31.35
N MET A 16 14.94 6.70 -31.21
CA MET A 16 14.14 7.32 -32.26
C MET A 16 14.73 8.65 -32.73
N PHE A 17 15.29 9.44 -31.82
CA PHE A 17 15.84 10.75 -32.12
C PHE A 17 17.36 10.69 -32.38
N ASN A 18 17.83 11.49 -33.34
CA ASN A 18 19.24 11.82 -33.49
C ASN A 18 19.62 13.01 -32.59
N HIS A 19 20.92 13.32 -32.46
CA HIS A 19 21.41 14.48 -31.68
C HIS A 19 20.76 15.81 -32.10
N SER A 20 20.34 15.94 -33.36
CA SER A 20 19.61 17.10 -33.89
C SER A 20 18.08 17.04 -33.67
N ARG A 21 17.56 16.17 -32.79
CA ARG A 21 16.13 15.94 -32.51
C ARG A 21 15.27 15.56 -33.73
N LYS A 22 15.89 15.09 -34.81
CA LYS A 22 15.20 14.53 -35.99
C LYS A 22 15.02 13.02 -35.84
N ILE A 23 13.93 12.48 -36.38
CA ILE A 23 13.66 11.04 -36.39
C ILE A 23 14.69 10.36 -37.31
N ARG A 24 15.31 9.28 -36.81
CA ARG A 24 16.27 8.50 -37.61
C ARG A 24 15.54 7.70 -38.70
N PRO A 25 16.01 7.73 -39.97
CA PRO A 25 15.43 6.91 -41.04
C PRO A 25 15.40 5.40 -40.72
N ALA A 26 16.44 4.93 -40.03
CA ALA A 26 16.55 3.54 -39.58
C ALA A 26 15.50 3.13 -38.52
N PHE A 27 14.76 4.08 -37.93
CA PHE A 27 13.72 3.77 -36.96
C PHE A 27 12.44 3.23 -37.62
N TYR A 28 12.03 3.80 -38.76
CA TYR A 28 10.82 3.38 -39.48
C TYR A 28 11.10 2.41 -40.64
N GLY A 29 12.35 2.33 -41.12
CA GLY A 29 12.71 1.50 -42.26
C GLY A 29 13.09 0.05 -41.95
N ASP A 30 13.45 -0.28 -40.70
CA ASP A 30 14.00 -1.61 -40.37
C ASP A 30 13.47 -2.19 -39.03
N PRO A 31 12.47 -3.09 -39.07
CA PRO A 31 11.96 -3.76 -37.88
C PRO A 31 12.97 -4.74 -37.26
N SER A 32 13.92 -5.27 -38.04
CA SER A 32 14.90 -6.25 -37.55
C SER A 32 15.90 -5.63 -36.57
N SER A 33 16.31 -4.38 -36.82
CA SER A 33 17.13 -3.58 -35.91
C SER A 33 16.44 -3.33 -34.56
N LEU A 34 15.12 -3.08 -34.54
CA LEU A 34 14.36 -2.95 -33.30
C LEU A 34 14.35 -4.25 -32.50
N ARG A 35 14.11 -5.39 -33.16
CA ARG A 35 14.14 -6.71 -32.53
C ARG A 35 15.51 -7.01 -31.91
N ARG A 36 16.60 -6.72 -32.62
CA ARG A 36 17.97 -6.93 -32.12
C ARG A 36 18.27 -6.06 -30.88
N ARG A 37 17.78 -4.81 -30.85
CA ARG A 37 17.92 -3.92 -29.68
C ARG A 37 17.19 -4.47 -28.45
N PHE A 38 15.93 -4.91 -28.61
CA PHE A 38 15.21 -5.53 -27.51
C PHE A 38 15.88 -6.82 -27.02
N PHE A 39 16.37 -7.66 -27.93
CA PHE A 39 17.10 -8.87 -27.56
C PHE A 39 18.37 -8.54 -26.78
N LEU A 40 19.19 -7.59 -27.25
CA LEU A 40 20.42 -7.18 -26.57
C LEU A 40 20.12 -6.57 -25.19
N CYS A 41 19.08 -5.74 -25.09
CA CYS A 41 18.63 -5.17 -23.82
C CYS A 41 18.17 -6.26 -22.85
N GLY A 42 17.42 -7.26 -23.32
CA GLY A 42 17.00 -8.41 -22.54
C GLY A 42 18.17 -9.25 -22.02
N VAL A 43 19.17 -9.53 -22.87
CA VAL A 43 20.40 -10.23 -22.48
C VAL A 43 21.17 -9.44 -21.43
N ALA A 44 21.32 -8.13 -21.61
CA ALA A 44 21.95 -7.27 -20.61
C ALA A 44 21.19 -7.33 -19.27
N HIS A 45 19.86 -7.22 -19.28
CA HIS A 45 19.05 -7.35 -18.08
C HIS A 45 19.21 -8.71 -17.39
N ALA A 46 19.30 -9.81 -18.14
CA ALA A 46 19.51 -11.14 -17.58
C ALA A 46 20.87 -11.26 -16.87
N ILE A 47 21.93 -10.69 -17.45
CA ILE A 47 23.28 -10.67 -16.86
C ILE A 47 23.30 -9.82 -15.58
N PHE A 48 22.64 -8.66 -15.58
CA PHE A 48 22.61 -7.76 -14.42
C PHE A 48 21.57 -8.15 -13.36
N MET A 49 20.60 -9.01 -13.68
CA MET A 49 19.51 -9.42 -12.79
C MET A 49 19.98 -9.86 -11.39
N PRO A 50 20.97 -10.77 -11.21
CA PRO A 50 21.38 -11.21 -9.87
C PRO A 50 21.93 -10.05 -9.01
N PHE A 51 22.68 -9.13 -9.62
CA PHE A 51 23.24 -7.96 -8.92
C PHE A 51 22.15 -6.94 -8.57
N LEU A 52 21.23 -6.69 -9.50
CA LEU A 52 20.10 -5.78 -9.28
C LEU A 52 19.14 -6.30 -8.21
N LEU A 53 18.84 -7.59 -8.20
CA LEU A 53 18.01 -8.21 -7.17
C LEU A 53 18.65 -8.04 -5.80
N PHE A 54 19.94 -8.35 -5.65
CA PHE A 54 20.66 -8.17 -4.39
C PHE A 54 20.59 -6.72 -3.89
N PHE A 55 20.88 -5.75 -4.77
CA PHE A 55 20.85 -4.34 -4.42
C PHE A 55 19.44 -3.85 -4.06
N VAL A 56 18.42 -4.21 -4.84
CA VAL A 56 17.02 -3.82 -4.59
C VAL A 56 16.51 -4.43 -3.29
N SER A 57 16.84 -5.69 -3.00
CA SER A 57 16.52 -6.32 -1.71
C SER A 57 17.17 -5.59 -0.55
N LEU A 58 18.47 -5.27 -0.65
CA LEU A 58 19.18 -4.52 0.39
C LEU A 58 18.57 -3.13 0.61
N HIS A 59 18.30 -2.40 -0.46
CA HIS A 59 17.64 -1.10 -0.40
C HIS A 59 16.23 -1.20 0.22
N PHE A 60 15.45 -2.22 -0.16
CA PHE A 60 14.14 -2.46 0.42
C PHE A 60 14.22 -2.66 1.94
N PHE A 61 15.12 -3.52 2.42
CA PHE A 61 15.29 -3.71 3.85
C PHE A 61 15.73 -2.42 4.54
N MET A 62 16.78 -1.75 4.03
CA MET A 62 17.32 -0.55 4.66
C MET A 62 16.30 0.61 4.73
N SER A 63 15.51 0.80 3.67
CA SER A 63 14.48 1.85 3.62
C SER A 63 13.29 1.54 4.53
N ASN A 64 12.87 0.27 4.62
CA ASN A 64 11.66 -0.10 5.36
C ASN A 64 11.91 -0.44 6.83
N ILE A 65 13.16 -0.67 7.25
CA ILE A 65 13.50 -0.94 8.66
C ILE A 65 13.03 0.21 9.58
N TYR A 66 13.09 1.46 9.11
CA TYR A 66 12.62 2.62 9.87
C TYR A 66 11.08 2.65 9.99
N ASP A 67 10.39 2.42 8.89
CA ASP A 67 8.92 2.49 8.83
C ASP A 67 8.23 1.33 9.54
N TRP A 68 8.85 0.14 9.56
CA TRP A 68 8.38 -1.01 10.33
C TRP A 68 8.30 -0.76 11.83
N ARG A 69 9.14 0.15 12.35
CA ARG A 69 9.13 0.51 13.78
C ARG A 69 8.06 1.57 14.09
N SER A 70 7.70 2.41 13.12
CA SER A 70 6.84 3.60 13.34
C SER A 70 5.36 3.34 13.03
N THR A 71 5.06 2.57 11.98
CA THR A 71 3.70 2.42 11.45
C THR A 71 3.28 0.96 11.54
N LYS A 72 2.10 0.69 12.13
CA LYS A 72 1.53 -0.67 12.21
C LYS A 72 1.10 -1.25 10.84
N GLU A 73 1.49 -0.59 9.74
CA GLU A 73 1.18 -0.96 8.36
C GLU A 73 2.44 -1.55 7.73
N TYR A 74 2.63 -2.87 7.92
CA TYR A 74 3.83 -3.59 7.47
C TYR A 74 4.05 -3.61 5.95
N LEU A 75 2.99 -3.39 5.18
CA LEU A 75 3.01 -3.41 3.71
C LEU A 75 3.27 -2.03 3.09
N GLY A 76 3.45 -0.98 3.91
CA GLY A 76 3.57 0.40 3.42
C GLY A 76 2.24 1.00 2.97
N PRO A 77 2.23 2.30 2.61
CA PRO A 77 1.06 2.97 2.08
C PRO A 77 0.74 2.46 0.67
N ARG A 78 -0.53 2.50 0.29
CA ARG A 78 -0.92 2.18 -1.08
C ARG A 78 -0.45 3.26 -2.05
N GLU A 79 0.05 2.84 -3.20
CA GLU A 79 0.49 3.71 -4.28
C GLU A 79 -0.22 3.39 -5.61
N TRP A 80 -0.28 4.42 -6.47
CA TRP A 80 -0.69 4.20 -7.86
C TRP A 80 0.38 3.41 -8.62
N SER A 81 -0.06 2.31 -9.24
CA SER A 81 0.76 1.51 -10.13
C SER A 81 1.33 2.36 -11.27
N ALA A 82 2.50 1.98 -11.80
CA ALA A 82 3.15 2.71 -12.89
C ALA A 82 2.24 2.85 -14.12
N ILE A 83 1.49 1.78 -14.46
CA ILE A 83 0.55 1.80 -15.58
C ILE A 83 -0.61 2.78 -15.36
N ALA A 84 -1.12 2.87 -14.13
CA ALA A 84 -2.15 3.84 -13.77
C ALA A 84 -1.62 5.28 -13.88
N LYS A 85 -0.41 5.53 -13.38
CA LYS A 85 0.25 6.85 -13.52
C LYS A 85 0.38 7.26 -14.99
N TRP A 86 0.79 6.35 -15.87
CA TRP A 86 0.82 6.60 -17.32
C TRP A 86 -0.56 6.86 -17.93
N LYS A 87 -1.61 6.18 -17.43
CA LYS A 87 -2.99 6.36 -17.91
C LYS A 87 -3.60 7.70 -17.51
N PHE A 88 -3.25 8.21 -16.33
CA PHE A 88 -3.78 9.47 -15.80
C PHE A 88 -3.02 10.71 -16.29
N ARG A 89 -1.88 10.50 -16.94
CA ARG A 89 -1.01 11.57 -17.39
C ARG A 89 -1.59 12.27 -18.61
N GLU A 90 -1.61 13.59 -18.57
CA GLU A 90 -2.06 14.39 -19.70
C GLU A 90 -0.93 14.66 -20.70
N LEU A 91 -1.32 14.98 -21.94
CA LEU A 91 -0.37 15.36 -22.98
C LEU A 91 0.35 16.66 -22.57
N ASN A 92 1.67 16.70 -22.74
CA ASN A 92 2.54 17.83 -22.37
C ASN A 92 2.55 18.19 -20.88
N GLU A 93 2.09 17.31 -20.00
CA GLU A 93 2.18 17.52 -18.56
C GLU A 93 3.59 17.18 -18.04
N LEU A 94 4.23 18.15 -17.37
CA LEU A 94 5.52 17.94 -16.72
C LEU A 94 5.37 17.09 -15.45
N ASN A 95 6.41 16.32 -15.10
CA ASN A 95 6.38 15.38 -13.98
C ASN A 95 5.95 16.02 -12.65
N HIS A 96 6.47 17.20 -12.32
CA HIS A 96 6.15 17.89 -11.07
C HIS A 96 4.69 18.41 -11.03
N LEU A 97 4.12 18.79 -12.20
CA LEU A 97 2.71 19.20 -12.28
C LEU A 97 1.81 17.99 -12.08
N PHE A 98 2.16 16.87 -12.71
CA PHE A 98 1.47 15.59 -12.54
C PHE A 98 1.49 15.13 -11.08
N GLU A 99 2.67 15.15 -10.43
CA GLU A 99 2.80 14.78 -9.02
C GLU A 99 1.94 15.65 -8.10
N ARG A 100 1.99 16.97 -8.28
CA ARG A 100 1.17 17.93 -7.52
C ARG A 100 -0.33 17.71 -7.71
N ARG A 101 -0.76 17.38 -8.94
CA ARG A 101 -2.17 17.08 -9.24
C ARG A 101 -2.61 15.76 -8.64
N MET A 102 -1.73 14.76 -8.63
CA MET A 102 -2.00 13.41 -8.12
C MET A 102 -1.93 13.31 -6.60
N GLU A 103 -1.17 14.15 -5.91
CA GLU A 103 -0.98 14.09 -4.46
C GLU A 103 -2.29 14.03 -3.64
N PRO A 104 -3.32 14.86 -3.90
CA PRO A 104 -4.59 14.77 -3.18
C PRO A 104 -5.36 13.48 -3.46
N SER A 105 -5.13 12.84 -4.61
CA SER A 105 -5.85 11.62 -5.01
C SER A 105 -5.56 10.43 -4.09
N TYR A 106 -4.37 10.35 -3.50
CA TYR A 106 -3.95 9.22 -2.64
C TYR A 106 -4.84 9.11 -1.40
N LYS A 107 -5.19 10.24 -0.79
CA LYS A 107 -6.07 10.28 0.40
C LYS A 107 -7.48 9.80 0.05
N SER A 108 -8.05 10.34 -1.02
CA SER A 108 -9.41 9.97 -1.47
C SER A 108 -9.48 8.51 -1.96
N ALA A 109 -8.43 8.03 -2.65
CA ALA A 109 -8.33 6.64 -3.11
C ALA A 109 -8.23 5.64 -1.95
N SER A 110 -7.46 5.99 -0.92
CA SER A 110 -7.36 5.19 0.30
C SER A 110 -8.70 5.16 1.02
N ALA A 111 -9.36 6.31 1.19
CA ALA A 111 -10.68 6.40 1.82
C ALA A 111 -11.74 5.56 1.07
N TYR A 112 -11.75 5.61 -0.27
CA TYR A 112 -12.63 4.79 -1.09
C TYR A 112 -12.44 3.28 -0.83
N LEU A 113 -11.20 2.78 -0.82
CA LEU A 113 -10.94 1.36 -0.58
C LEU A 113 -11.16 0.93 0.89
N GLU A 114 -10.94 1.83 1.84
CA GLU A 114 -11.28 1.61 3.25
C GLU A 114 -12.79 1.41 3.44
N MET A 115 -13.65 2.09 2.69
CA MET A 115 -15.11 1.90 2.77
C MET A 115 -15.55 0.48 2.40
N PHE A 116 -14.78 -0.25 1.58
CA PHE A 116 -15.04 -1.67 1.28
C PHE A 116 -14.54 -2.63 2.35
N SER A 117 -13.71 -2.16 3.26
CA SER A 117 -13.07 -2.98 4.29
C SER A 117 -14.07 -3.25 5.40
N LYS A 118 -14.99 -4.17 5.14
CA LYS A 118 -15.87 -4.72 6.18
C LYS A 118 -14.99 -5.51 7.15
N PRO A 119 -14.91 -5.11 8.44
CA PRO A 119 -14.17 -5.89 9.42
C PRO A 119 -14.84 -7.26 9.53
N SER A 120 -14.04 -8.32 9.51
CA SER A 120 -14.58 -9.67 9.64
C SER A 120 -15.18 -9.82 11.04
N PRO A 121 -16.45 -10.24 11.17
CA PRO A 121 -17.12 -10.29 12.47
C PRO A 121 -16.39 -11.23 13.45
N LEU A 122 -15.77 -12.29 12.93
CA LEU A 122 -14.93 -13.20 13.69
C LEU A 122 -13.67 -12.51 14.25
N ALA A 123 -12.95 -11.72 13.46
CA ALA A 123 -11.77 -11.00 13.95
C ALA A 123 -12.16 -9.98 15.03
N VAL A 124 -13.29 -9.30 14.87
CA VAL A 124 -13.80 -8.38 15.90
C VAL A 124 -14.15 -9.12 17.19
N ALA A 125 -14.81 -10.27 17.10
CA ALA A 125 -15.15 -11.09 18.27
C ALA A 125 -13.88 -11.56 19.01
N VAL A 126 -12.91 -12.12 18.28
CA VAL A 126 -11.62 -12.55 18.85
C VAL A 126 -10.86 -11.37 19.46
N GLY A 127 -10.84 -10.22 18.77
CA GLY A 127 -10.21 -9.00 19.26
C GLY A 127 -10.81 -8.52 20.58
N ARG A 128 -12.15 -8.53 20.72
CA ARG A 128 -12.83 -8.17 21.97
C ARG A 128 -12.47 -9.10 23.12
N ILE A 129 -12.44 -10.41 22.89
CA ILE A 129 -12.09 -11.42 23.90
C ILE A 129 -10.64 -11.21 24.35
N LEU A 130 -9.70 -11.08 23.40
CA LEU A 130 -8.30 -10.83 23.70
C LEU A 130 -8.13 -9.57 24.55
N VAL A 131 -8.69 -8.45 24.11
CA VAL A 131 -8.60 -7.16 24.83
C VAL A 131 -9.20 -7.24 26.22
N PHE A 132 -10.32 -7.93 26.39
CA PHE A 132 -10.98 -8.06 27.69
C PHE A 132 -10.18 -8.93 28.66
N VAL A 133 -9.74 -10.11 28.22
CA VAL A 133 -8.99 -11.06 29.06
C VAL A 133 -7.61 -10.50 29.39
N SER A 134 -6.88 -10.02 28.38
CA SER A 134 -5.54 -9.49 28.59
C SER A 134 -5.53 -8.16 29.32
N GLY A 135 -6.57 -7.33 29.12
CA GLY A 135 -6.75 -6.07 29.83
C GLY A 135 -7.06 -6.29 31.31
N SER A 136 -8.02 -7.17 31.63
CA SER A 136 -8.38 -7.45 33.03
C SER A 136 -7.22 -8.07 33.83
N LEU A 137 -6.56 -9.08 33.28
CA LEU A 137 -5.38 -9.69 33.90
C LEU A 137 -4.20 -8.72 33.95
N GLY A 138 -3.99 -7.95 32.88
CA GLY A 138 -2.94 -6.94 32.81
C GLY A 138 -3.11 -5.83 33.86
N THR A 139 -4.34 -5.34 34.06
CA THR A 139 -4.65 -4.35 35.10
C THR A 139 -4.41 -4.92 36.50
N LEU A 140 -4.78 -6.18 36.75
CA LEU A 140 -4.51 -6.82 38.03
C LEU A 140 -3.01 -6.92 38.32
N LEU A 141 -2.21 -7.32 37.32
CA LEU A 141 -0.74 -7.35 37.45
C LEU A 141 -0.15 -5.96 37.66
N LEU A 142 -0.69 -4.93 37.02
CA LEU A 142 -0.26 -3.55 37.19
C LEU A 142 -0.53 -3.06 38.62
N VAL A 143 -1.67 -3.42 39.21
CA VAL A 143 -1.98 -3.12 40.61
C VAL A 143 -0.98 -3.81 41.55
N PHE A 144 -0.65 -5.08 41.30
CA PHE A 144 0.37 -5.77 42.10
C PHE A 144 1.76 -5.15 41.95
N ALA A 145 2.13 -4.71 40.75
CA ALA A 145 3.37 -3.95 40.52
C ALA A 145 3.38 -2.67 41.35
N ALA A 146 2.28 -1.90 41.33
CA ALA A 146 2.18 -0.63 42.06
C ALA A 146 2.27 -0.76 43.58
N ILE A 147 1.88 -1.91 44.15
CA ILE A 147 2.01 -2.19 45.59
C ILE A 147 3.46 -2.55 45.92
N ASN A 148 4.08 -3.43 45.13
CA ASN A 148 5.47 -3.84 45.34
C ASN A 148 6.07 -4.44 44.06
N ASP A 149 7.05 -3.75 43.49
CA ASP A 149 7.77 -4.18 42.27
C ASP A 149 8.46 -5.55 42.43
N ALA A 150 8.84 -5.93 43.65
CA ALA A 150 9.48 -7.23 43.94
C ALA A 150 8.55 -8.41 43.62
N ILE A 151 7.23 -8.21 43.66
CA ILE A 151 6.24 -9.26 43.34
C ILE A 151 6.37 -9.65 41.86
N LEU A 152 6.59 -8.71 40.94
CA LEU A 152 6.71 -9.03 39.51
C LEU A 152 7.97 -9.82 39.17
N LEU A 153 9.06 -9.55 39.90
CA LEU A 153 10.39 -10.07 39.61
C LEU A 153 10.65 -11.41 40.32
N HIS A 154 10.21 -11.54 41.57
CA HIS A 154 10.54 -12.68 42.41
C HIS A 154 9.44 -13.75 42.48
N VAL A 155 8.17 -13.41 42.21
CA VAL A 155 7.11 -14.41 42.15
C VAL A 155 7.17 -15.14 40.81
N LYS A 156 7.40 -16.45 40.89
CA LYS A 156 7.40 -17.37 39.76
C LYS A 156 6.10 -18.15 39.74
N VAL A 157 5.45 -18.19 38.58
CA VAL A 157 4.31 -19.07 38.32
C VAL A 157 4.82 -20.13 37.33
N GLY A 158 4.98 -21.36 37.80
CA GLY A 158 5.65 -22.42 37.05
C GLY A 158 7.13 -22.09 36.81
N ASN A 159 7.55 -22.02 35.55
CA ASN A 159 8.96 -21.82 35.15
C ASN A 159 9.33 -20.34 34.88
N TRP A 160 8.35 -19.43 34.80
CA TRP A 160 8.58 -18.03 34.40
C TRP A 160 8.17 -17.06 35.51
N ASN A 161 8.76 -15.86 35.51
CA ASN A 161 8.38 -14.78 36.43
C ASN A 161 7.12 -14.05 35.95
N LEU A 162 6.46 -13.35 36.86
CA LEU A 162 5.24 -12.60 36.56
C LEU A 162 5.43 -11.52 35.47
N LEU A 163 6.64 -10.94 35.37
CA LEU A 163 7.01 -10.01 34.32
C LEU A 163 6.90 -10.60 32.90
N TRP A 164 7.29 -11.87 32.72
CA TRP A 164 7.17 -12.55 31.43
C TRP A 164 5.70 -12.67 31.00
N TYR A 165 4.83 -13.05 31.94
CA TYR A 165 3.38 -13.11 31.71
C TYR A 165 2.79 -11.73 31.42
N ALA A 166 3.25 -10.67 32.08
CA ALA A 166 2.85 -9.30 31.77
C ALA A 166 3.22 -8.90 30.32
N GLY A 167 4.40 -9.31 29.84
CA GLY A 167 4.81 -9.12 28.44
C GLY A 167 3.90 -9.85 27.45
N VAL A 168 3.55 -11.11 27.72
CA VAL A 168 2.62 -11.89 26.88
C VAL A 168 1.21 -11.27 26.89
N LEU A 169 0.71 -10.84 28.05
CA LEU A 169 -0.57 -10.16 28.16
C LEU A 169 -0.56 -8.83 27.41
N GLY A 170 0.51 -8.04 27.51
CA GLY A 170 0.68 -6.81 26.73
C GLY A 170 0.71 -7.04 25.22
N ALA A 171 1.43 -8.07 24.76
CA ALA A 171 1.46 -8.44 23.34
C ALA A 171 0.07 -8.87 22.85
N SER A 172 -0.62 -9.75 23.58
CA SER A 172 -1.98 -10.20 23.26
C SER A 172 -3.00 -9.06 23.24
N PHE A 173 -2.87 -8.09 24.17
CA PHE A 173 -3.69 -6.87 24.19
C PHE A 173 -3.48 -6.03 22.93
N SER A 174 -2.22 -5.82 22.52
CA SER A 174 -1.89 -5.04 21.32
C SER A 174 -2.44 -5.70 20.06
N ILE A 175 -2.33 -7.03 19.95
CA ILE A 175 -2.91 -7.82 18.85
C ILE A 175 -4.44 -7.69 18.85
N GLY A 176 -5.08 -7.88 20.01
CA GLY A 176 -6.53 -7.73 20.15
C GLY A 176 -7.00 -6.34 19.74
N LYS A 177 -6.29 -5.28 20.15
CA LYS A 177 -6.58 -3.89 19.74
C LYS A 177 -6.42 -3.67 18.23
N ALA A 178 -5.49 -4.36 17.57
CA ALA A 178 -5.29 -4.24 16.13
C ALA A 178 -6.42 -4.91 15.32
N LEU A 179 -7.06 -5.95 15.86
CA LEU A 179 -8.21 -6.62 15.26
C LEU A 179 -9.52 -5.85 15.41
N LEU A 180 -9.59 -4.94 16.39
CA LEU A 180 -10.75 -4.08 16.57
C LEU A 180 -10.79 -2.98 15.51
N PRO A 181 -11.98 -2.65 14.97
CA PRO A 181 -12.11 -1.57 14.03
C PRO A 181 -11.72 -0.24 14.69
N LYS A 182 -10.96 0.59 13.95
CA LYS A 182 -10.63 1.96 14.38
C LYS A 182 -11.94 2.72 14.64
N SER A 183 -11.98 3.55 15.68
CA SER A 183 -13.19 4.31 16.07
C SER A 183 -13.74 5.20 14.95
N ASN A 184 -12.89 5.63 14.02
CA ASN A 184 -13.25 6.45 12.87
C ASN A 184 -13.51 5.63 11.60
N ASN A 185 -13.72 4.30 11.70
CA ASN A 185 -13.96 3.48 10.52
C ASN A 185 -15.26 3.94 9.83
N PRO A 186 -15.20 4.38 8.55
CA PRO A 186 -16.35 4.88 7.81
C PRO A 186 -17.54 3.91 7.80
N TYR A 187 -17.25 2.60 7.93
CA TYR A 187 -18.25 1.55 7.97
C TYR A 187 -19.22 1.63 9.16
N TYR A 188 -18.78 2.11 10.32
CA TYR A 188 -19.63 2.23 11.52
C TYR A 188 -20.23 3.62 11.71
N CYS A 189 -19.60 4.67 11.18
CA CYS A 189 -20.08 6.05 11.33
C CYS A 189 -21.07 6.49 10.25
N ARG A 190 -21.11 5.87 9.06
CA ARG A 190 -22.05 6.23 7.98
C ARG A 190 -23.27 5.32 7.98
N SER A 191 -24.45 5.92 8.05
CA SER A 191 -25.73 5.23 7.86
C SER A 191 -25.70 4.45 6.53
N ARG A 192 -26.00 3.15 6.57
CA ARG A 192 -25.88 2.20 5.44
C ARG A 192 -26.50 2.70 4.13
N ARG A 193 -27.54 3.53 4.20
CA ARG A 193 -28.25 4.11 3.04
C ARG A 193 -27.42 5.15 2.28
N ASN A 194 -26.52 5.87 2.93
CA ASN A 194 -25.69 6.89 2.29
C ASN A 194 -24.35 6.33 1.80
N MET A 195 -23.94 5.16 2.30
CA MET A 195 -22.63 4.56 2.02
C MET A 195 -22.39 4.27 0.52
N MET A 196 -23.43 3.89 -0.24
CA MET A 196 -23.31 3.68 -1.68
C MET A 196 -23.02 4.99 -2.42
N ASN A 197 -23.77 6.04 -2.09
CA ASN A 197 -23.59 7.38 -2.67
C ASN A 197 -22.24 7.98 -2.27
N ASP A 198 -21.84 7.74 -1.03
CA ASP A 198 -20.58 8.17 -0.47
C ASP A 198 -19.37 7.52 -1.17
N MET A 199 -19.46 6.22 -1.51
CA MET A 199 -18.45 5.53 -2.30
C MET A 199 -18.32 6.13 -3.71
N SER A 200 -19.44 6.45 -4.37
CA SER A 200 -19.39 7.14 -5.66
C SER A 200 -18.81 8.54 -5.53
N VAL A 201 -19.13 9.28 -4.47
CA VAL A 201 -18.60 10.63 -4.23
C VAL A 201 -17.08 10.60 -4.01
N GLU A 202 -16.56 9.65 -3.22
CA GLU A 202 -15.10 9.52 -3.06
C GLU A 202 -14.42 9.11 -4.37
N LEU A 203 -15.05 8.25 -5.17
CA LEU A 203 -14.55 7.87 -6.50
C LEU A 203 -14.53 9.08 -7.46
N GLU A 204 -15.56 9.94 -7.41
CA GLU A 204 -15.61 11.18 -8.17
C GLU A 204 -14.55 12.19 -7.72
N LYS A 205 -14.26 12.29 -6.42
CA LYS A 205 -13.14 13.08 -5.91
C LYS A 205 -11.78 12.55 -6.37
N VAL A 206 -11.62 11.23 -6.49
CA VAL A 206 -10.42 10.66 -7.11
C VAL A 206 -10.35 11.09 -8.57
N ALA A 207 -11.46 10.95 -9.29
CA ALA A 207 -11.57 11.33 -10.69
C ALA A 207 -11.31 12.83 -10.94
N SER A 208 -11.67 13.72 -10.02
CA SER A 208 -11.38 15.15 -10.17
C SER A 208 -9.88 15.47 -10.14
N HIS A 209 -9.07 14.59 -9.57
CA HIS A 209 -7.61 14.73 -9.56
C HIS A 209 -6.94 13.90 -10.66
N THR A 210 -7.38 12.65 -10.87
CA THR A 210 -6.78 11.76 -11.88
C THR A 210 -7.26 12.06 -13.30
N HIS A 211 -8.38 12.78 -13.43
CA HIS A 211 -9.14 12.99 -14.67
C HIS A 211 -9.53 11.69 -15.37
N PHE A 212 -9.60 10.59 -14.62
CA PHE A 212 -9.90 9.27 -15.14
C PHE A 212 -11.13 8.69 -14.45
N LEU A 213 -12.25 8.62 -15.17
CA LEU A 213 -13.49 8.00 -14.74
C LEU A 213 -14.20 7.33 -15.93
N PRO A 214 -13.99 6.01 -16.13
CA PRO A 214 -14.73 5.23 -17.11
C PRO A 214 -16.24 5.34 -16.89
N ASP A 215 -17.02 5.31 -17.95
CA ASP A 215 -18.49 5.35 -17.85
C ASP A 215 -19.06 4.14 -17.10
N SER A 216 -18.34 3.01 -17.10
CA SER A 216 -18.68 1.83 -16.30
C SER A 216 -18.64 2.08 -14.79
N TRP A 217 -17.90 3.09 -14.33
CA TRP A 217 -17.70 3.40 -12.91
C TRP A 217 -18.65 4.47 -12.37
N ARG A 218 -19.22 5.31 -13.25
CA ARG A 218 -20.11 6.41 -12.87
C ARG A 218 -21.35 5.88 -12.14
N GLY A 219 -21.61 6.39 -10.94
CA GLY A 219 -22.73 5.94 -10.09
C GLY A 219 -22.64 4.49 -9.58
N LYS A 220 -21.57 3.76 -9.92
CA LYS A 220 -21.35 2.35 -9.54
C LYS A 220 -20.12 2.19 -8.65
N GLY A 221 -19.91 3.18 -7.77
CA GLY A 221 -18.79 3.19 -6.83
C GLY A 221 -18.81 2.03 -5.84
N TRP A 222 -19.96 1.41 -5.58
CA TRP A 222 -20.13 0.29 -4.64
C TRP A 222 -19.92 -1.09 -5.28
N ASP A 223 -19.81 -1.19 -6.60
CA ASP A 223 -19.71 -2.46 -7.31
C ASP A 223 -18.34 -3.14 -7.08
N ASP A 224 -18.34 -4.46 -6.88
CA ASP A 224 -17.11 -5.23 -6.63
C ASP A 224 -16.23 -5.29 -7.87
N LYS A 225 -16.84 -5.22 -9.07
CA LYS A 225 -16.08 -5.12 -10.32
C LYS A 225 -15.27 -3.83 -10.38
N THR A 226 -15.90 -2.68 -10.10
CA THR A 226 -15.23 -1.37 -10.01
C THR A 226 -14.10 -1.41 -8.98
N LYS A 227 -14.36 -1.96 -7.80
CA LYS A 227 -13.34 -2.13 -6.75
C LYS A 227 -12.15 -2.96 -7.23
N LYS A 228 -12.37 -4.10 -7.90
CA LYS A 228 -11.30 -4.95 -8.43
C LYS A 228 -10.43 -4.20 -9.43
N GLU A 229 -11.04 -3.55 -10.41
CA GLU A 229 -10.33 -2.75 -11.42
C GLU A 229 -9.55 -1.58 -10.78
N PHE A 230 -10.16 -0.90 -9.80
CA PHE A 230 -9.52 0.18 -9.05
C PHE A 230 -8.35 -0.31 -8.20
N SER A 231 -8.52 -1.41 -7.47
CA SER A 231 -7.47 -2.00 -6.62
C SER A 231 -6.28 -2.52 -7.43
N ALA A 232 -6.50 -2.93 -8.68
CA ALA A 232 -5.42 -3.26 -9.60
C ALA A 232 -4.59 -2.03 -9.98
N MET A 233 -5.17 -0.83 -9.95
CA MET A 233 -4.45 0.42 -10.21
C MET A 233 -3.82 1.03 -8.95
N PHE A 234 -4.43 0.86 -7.78
CA PHE A 234 -3.98 1.37 -6.48
C PHE A 234 -3.57 0.24 -5.54
N GLN A 235 -2.28 -0.11 -5.59
CA GLN A 235 -1.68 -1.32 -5.02
C GLN A 235 -0.95 -1.00 -3.71
N TYR A 236 -0.70 -2.01 -2.89
CA TYR A 236 0.31 -1.93 -1.81
C TYR A 236 1.71 -2.12 -2.40
#